data_AF-A0A954TID2-F1
#
_entry.id   AF-A0A954TID2-F1
#
_cell.length_a   1.000
_cell.length_b   1.000
_cell.length_c   1.000
_cell.angle_alpha   90.00
_cell.angle_beta   90.00
_cell.angle_gamma   90.00
#
_symmetry.space_group_name_H-M   'P 1'
#
loop_
_entity.id
_entity.type
_entity.pdbx_description
1 polymer ?
#
loop_
_entity_poly.entity_id
_entity_poly.type
_entity_poly.pdbx_seq_one_letter_code
_entity_poly.pdbx_strand_id
1 'polypeptide(L)'
;MRGSSRLAAQASRLLIPIEDVPLGARIPTKNPKPWEFDDSLPEPDEQTWSKISITVQRTDGGFVDAELLRPNSWIQANGVVAGQALPMHIEELQVEGVATITAIDACPALSSGEGSAVTGRFVTRRVDEIARIEVLGAGGQIEAIEGTTIHPIWSLDRNDWVPLGELQEGEQLQGQSGPAIVTTHTIHRRATPVYNIEVHGEHVYQVGELGLLVHNACPTQLSVIRAATHGATAHTYKMKSIANQLVAAGNTTVRTNQALVLAGQKISNLRPDIQWIQGGKVVIAEITSLKGAAADVYHLAREQTMRNLLGNAFGSYIRMYV
;
A
#
# COMPACT_ATOMS: atom_id res chain seq x y z
N MET A 1 52.52 2.38 -9.19
CA MET A 1 51.18 2.20 -8.60
C MET A 1 50.27 3.27 -9.19
N ARG A 2 49.38 2.91 -10.12
CA ARG A 2 48.40 3.85 -10.69
C ARG A 2 47.10 3.67 -9.92
N GLY A 3 46.66 4.73 -9.24
CA GLY A 3 45.36 4.78 -8.58
C GLY A 3 44.27 4.96 -9.64
N SER A 4 43.35 4.00 -9.71
CA SER A 4 42.11 4.15 -10.48
C SER A 4 41.07 4.81 -9.57
N SER A 5 40.78 6.09 -9.84
CA SER A 5 39.60 6.77 -9.33
C SER A 5 38.35 6.12 -9.93
N ARG A 6 37.48 5.56 -9.08
CA ARG A 6 36.11 5.22 -9.47
C ARG A 6 35.33 6.53 -9.57
N LEU A 7 35.11 7.00 -10.80
CA LEU A 7 34.01 7.91 -11.08
C LEU A 7 32.72 7.12 -10.86
N ALA A 8 32.06 7.35 -9.72
CA ALA A 8 30.67 6.96 -9.57
C ALA A 8 29.87 7.82 -10.57
N ALA A 9 29.29 7.18 -11.58
CA ALA A 9 28.34 7.84 -12.46
C ALA A 9 27.16 8.30 -11.59
N GLN A 10 27.05 9.61 -11.40
CA GLN A 10 25.90 10.22 -10.76
C GLN A 10 24.72 9.99 -11.70
N ALA A 11 23.80 9.10 -11.34
CA ALA A 11 22.61 8.85 -12.13
C ALA A 11 21.90 10.19 -12.37
N SER A 12 21.67 10.53 -13.64
CA SER A 12 20.98 11.77 -14.01
C SER A 12 19.58 11.75 -13.40
N ARG A 13 19.30 12.71 -12.54
CA ARG A 13 18.01 12.87 -11.88
C ARG A 13 16.97 13.29 -12.91
N LEU A 14 15.99 12.41 -13.14
CA LEU A 14 14.84 12.73 -13.97
C LEU A 14 13.71 13.22 -13.05
N LEU A 15 13.37 14.50 -13.13
CA LEU A 15 12.16 15.05 -12.53
C LEU A 15 11.08 15.00 -13.61
N ILE A 16 10.00 14.26 -13.34
CA ILE A 16 8.82 14.18 -14.20
C ILE A 16 7.66 14.75 -13.40
N PRO A 17 6.84 15.65 -13.98
CA PRO A 17 5.55 16.00 -13.39
C PRO A 17 4.75 14.73 -13.05
N ILE A 18 4.14 14.66 -11.88
CA ILE A 18 3.48 13.43 -11.42
C ILE A 18 2.33 13.01 -12.35
N GLU A 19 1.68 13.98 -12.98
CA GLU A 19 0.66 13.80 -14.01
C GLU A 19 1.18 13.13 -15.28
N ASP A 20 2.49 13.24 -15.56
CA ASP A 20 3.14 12.75 -16.78
C ASP A 20 3.90 11.44 -16.57
N VAL A 21 3.97 10.91 -15.34
CA VAL A 21 4.66 9.65 -15.04
C VAL A 21 3.98 8.50 -15.80
N PRO A 22 4.69 7.79 -16.69
CA PRO A 22 4.08 6.74 -17.48
C PRO A 22 3.89 5.45 -16.66
N LEU A 23 2.80 4.73 -16.94
CA LEU A 23 2.64 3.35 -16.48
C LEU A 23 3.83 2.50 -16.95
N GLY A 24 4.34 1.64 -16.07
CA GLY A 24 5.52 0.82 -16.33
C GLY A 24 6.86 1.53 -16.15
N ALA A 25 6.89 2.82 -15.79
CA ALA A 25 8.12 3.49 -15.34
C ALA A 25 8.70 2.79 -14.11
N ARG A 26 10.03 2.85 -13.92
CA ARG A 26 10.69 2.24 -12.76
C ARG A 26 11.04 3.30 -11.71
N ILE A 27 10.61 3.07 -10.47
CA ILE A 27 10.85 3.92 -9.31
C ILE A 27 11.86 3.23 -8.38
N PRO A 28 13.11 3.71 -8.28
CA PRO A 28 14.15 3.08 -7.47
C PRO A 28 14.08 3.53 -6.00
N THR A 29 12.88 3.59 -5.43
CA THR A 29 12.63 3.95 -4.04
C THR A 29 12.24 2.71 -3.24
N LYS A 30 12.75 2.61 -2.01
CA LYS A 30 12.51 1.48 -1.11
C LYS A 30 11.74 1.94 0.12
N ASN A 31 10.76 1.15 0.54
CA ASN A 31 9.97 1.44 1.72
C ASN A 31 10.85 1.27 2.98
N PRO A 32 10.94 2.29 3.87
CA PRO A 32 11.64 2.18 5.15
C PRO A 32 11.09 1.10 6.08
N LYS A 33 9.86 0.62 5.81
CA LYS A 33 9.20 -0.49 6.48
C LYS A 33 9.08 -1.68 5.53
N PRO A 34 10.09 -2.58 5.47
CA PRO A 34 10.10 -3.70 4.52
C PRO A 34 8.92 -4.67 4.67
N TRP A 35 8.23 -4.66 5.81
CA TRP A 35 7.03 -5.48 6.06
C TRP A 35 5.75 -4.90 5.44
N GLU A 36 5.78 -3.68 4.91
CA GLU A 36 4.69 -3.06 4.13
C GLU A 36 4.79 -3.40 2.63
N PHE A 37 5.82 -4.15 2.21
CA PHE A 37 5.96 -4.61 0.83
C PHE A 37 4.80 -5.52 0.43
N ASP A 38 4.12 -5.20 -0.67
CA ASP A 38 3.00 -5.96 -1.22
C ASP A 38 3.47 -6.98 -2.26
N ASP A 39 3.39 -8.27 -1.91
CA ASP A 39 3.67 -9.39 -2.80
C ASP A 39 2.39 -10.05 -3.36
N SER A 40 1.24 -9.39 -3.24
CA SER A 40 -0.06 -9.94 -3.66
C SER A 40 -0.20 -10.05 -5.18
N LEU A 41 0.51 -9.21 -5.94
CA LEU A 41 0.57 -9.26 -7.39
C LEU A 41 1.98 -9.69 -7.84
N PRO A 42 2.10 -10.52 -8.89
CA PRO A 42 3.40 -10.85 -9.47
C PRO A 42 4.07 -9.60 -10.05
N GLU A 43 5.33 -9.72 -10.49
CA GLU A 43 5.95 -8.64 -11.28
C GLU A 43 5.12 -8.33 -12.53
N PRO A 44 4.95 -7.04 -12.89
CA PRO A 44 4.29 -6.64 -14.12
C PRO A 44 4.97 -7.23 -15.36
N ASP A 45 4.15 -7.76 -16.27
CA ASP A 45 4.58 -8.41 -17.49
C ASP A 45 3.69 -8.01 -18.68
N GLU A 46 4.32 -7.55 -19.76
CA GLU A 46 3.64 -6.97 -20.92
C GLU A 46 2.66 -7.93 -21.62
N GLN A 47 2.89 -9.24 -21.53
CA GLN A 47 2.09 -10.25 -22.24
C GLN A 47 0.92 -10.75 -21.40
N THR A 48 1.08 -10.76 -20.08
CA THR A 48 0.13 -11.35 -19.14
C THR A 48 -0.64 -10.32 -18.32
N TRP A 49 -0.37 -9.04 -18.51
CA TRP A 49 -1.10 -7.92 -17.90
C TRP A 49 -1.85 -7.10 -18.94
N SER A 50 -2.83 -6.33 -18.48
CA SER A 50 -3.56 -5.34 -19.28
C SER A 50 -3.71 -4.04 -18.51
N LYS A 51 -3.90 -2.94 -19.24
CA LYS A 51 -4.25 -1.63 -18.68
C LYS A 51 -5.76 -1.51 -18.56
N ILE A 52 -6.25 -1.22 -17.36
CA ILE A 52 -7.64 -0.95 -17.06
C ILE A 52 -7.79 0.56 -16.84
N SER A 53 -8.68 1.21 -17.57
CA SER A 53 -9.04 2.61 -17.34
C SER A 53 -10.39 2.68 -16.66
N ILE A 54 -10.48 3.41 -15.55
CA ILE A 54 -11.70 3.52 -14.76
C ILE A 54 -12.01 4.98 -14.41
N THR A 55 -13.29 5.29 -14.26
CA THR A 55 -13.76 6.52 -13.64
C THR A 55 -14.63 6.14 -12.45
N VAL A 56 -14.29 6.64 -11.27
CA VAL A 56 -15.06 6.42 -10.05
C VAL A 56 -15.71 7.71 -9.60
N GLN A 57 -17.01 7.65 -9.32
CA GLN A 57 -17.71 8.72 -8.64
C GLN A 57 -17.61 8.50 -7.12
N ARG A 58 -17.04 9.48 -6.42
CA ARG A 58 -16.94 9.52 -4.96
C ARG A 58 -18.30 9.83 -4.35
N THR A 59 -18.47 9.48 -3.08
CA THR A 59 -19.71 9.73 -2.31
C THR A 59 -20.06 11.21 -2.18
N ASP A 60 -19.06 12.10 -2.25
CA ASP A 60 -19.22 13.55 -2.25
C ASP A 60 -19.59 14.13 -3.64
N GLY A 61 -19.79 13.27 -4.64
CA GLY A 61 -20.09 13.66 -6.02
C GLY A 61 -18.85 14.03 -6.85
N GLY A 62 -17.65 14.01 -6.26
CA GLY A 62 -16.39 14.17 -6.98
C GLY A 62 -16.07 12.97 -7.87
N PHE A 63 -15.07 13.14 -8.74
CA PHE A 63 -14.63 12.10 -9.66
C PHE A 63 -13.14 11.82 -9.52
N VAL A 64 -12.81 10.54 -9.65
CA VAL A 64 -11.44 10.03 -9.75
C VAL A 64 -11.33 9.27 -11.06
N ASP A 65 -10.38 9.65 -11.89
CA ASP A 65 -9.96 8.83 -13.04
C ASP A 65 -8.72 8.04 -12.66
N ALA A 66 -8.65 6.78 -13.07
CA ALA A 66 -7.49 5.95 -12.83
C ALA A 66 -7.14 5.07 -14.02
N GLU A 67 -5.85 4.83 -14.20
CA GLU A 67 -5.32 3.81 -15.10
C GLU A 67 -4.51 2.81 -14.25
N LEU A 68 -4.77 1.52 -14.42
CA LEU A 68 -4.21 0.46 -13.58
C LEU A 68 -3.66 -0.66 -14.46
N LEU A 69 -2.44 -1.11 -14.19
CA LEU A 69 -1.90 -2.35 -14.73
C LEU A 69 -2.31 -3.50 -13.81
N ARG A 70 -2.97 -4.52 -14.35
CA ARG A 70 -3.34 -5.73 -13.59
C ARG A 70 -3.12 -7.00 -14.42
N PRO A 71 -2.83 -8.15 -13.78
CA PRO A 71 -2.76 -9.43 -14.47
C PRO A 71 -4.08 -9.76 -15.17
N ASN A 72 -4.01 -10.36 -16.35
CA ASN A 72 -5.16 -10.84 -17.10
C ASN A 72 -5.97 -11.87 -16.30
N SER A 73 -5.29 -12.69 -15.49
CA SER A 73 -5.93 -13.63 -14.56
C SER A 73 -6.76 -12.91 -13.49
N TRP A 74 -6.27 -11.77 -12.97
CA TRP A 74 -7.00 -10.94 -12.02
C TRP A 74 -8.22 -10.30 -12.67
N ILE A 75 -8.08 -9.75 -13.88
CA ILE A 75 -9.18 -9.16 -14.66
C ILE A 75 -10.29 -10.18 -14.87
N GLN A 76 -9.94 -11.39 -15.34
CA GLN A 76 -10.89 -12.48 -15.57
C GLN A 76 -11.55 -12.94 -14.26
N ALA A 77 -10.76 -13.18 -13.20
CA ALA A 77 -11.27 -13.63 -11.91
C ALA A 77 -12.25 -12.63 -11.28
N ASN A 78 -12.10 -11.34 -11.61
CA ASN A 78 -12.94 -10.27 -11.09
C ASN A 78 -14.08 -9.84 -12.03
N GLY A 79 -14.20 -10.49 -13.21
CA GLY A 79 -15.25 -10.17 -14.17
C GLY A 79 -15.18 -8.74 -14.69
N VAL A 80 -13.97 -8.18 -14.79
CA VAL A 80 -13.76 -6.80 -15.25
C VAL A 80 -14.00 -6.75 -16.75
N VAL A 81 -15.01 -5.98 -17.17
CA VAL A 81 -15.40 -5.83 -18.57
C VAL A 81 -15.59 -4.35 -18.88
N ALA A 82 -15.03 -3.90 -20.00
CA ALA A 82 -15.21 -2.52 -20.46
C ALA A 82 -16.69 -2.20 -20.68
N GLY A 83 -17.08 -0.98 -20.29
CA GLY A 83 -18.47 -0.51 -20.29
C GLY A 83 -19.29 -0.93 -19.07
N GLN A 84 -18.78 -1.79 -18.18
CA GLN A 84 -19.49 -2.19 -16.98
C GLN A 84 -19.14 -1.33 -15.76
N ALA A 85 -20.13 -1.23 -14.87
CA ALA A 85 -19.97 -0.70 -13.54
C ALA A 85 -19.49 -1.81 -12.60
N LEU A 86 -18.43 -1.53 -11.87
CA LEU A 86 -17.80 -2.41 -10.90
C LEU A 86 -17.73 -1.66 -9.58
N PRO A 87 -18.38 -2.13 -8.50
CA PRO A 87 -18.24 -1.44 -7.24
C PRO A 87 -16.81 -1.73 -6.74
N MET A 88 -16.10 -0.65 -6.43
CA MET A 88 -14.67 -0.68 -6.16
C MET A 88 -14.39 0.14 -4.92
N HIS A 89 -13.50 -0.37 -4.10
CA HIS A 89 -12.88 0.40 -3.04
C HIS A 89 -11.47 0.80 -3.52
N ILE A 90 -11.03 2.01 -3.21
CA ILE A 90 -9.64 2.46 -3.37
C ILE A 90 -9.33 3.25 -2.10
N GLU A 91 -8.75 2.57 -1.11
CA GLU A 91 -8.51 3.12 0.25
C GLU A 91 -7.74 4.43 0.19
N GLU A 92 -6.70 4.46 -0.64
CA GLU A 92 -5.81 5.60 -0.79
C GLU A 92 -6.52 6.89 -1.21
N LEU A 93 -7.54 6.78 -2.04
CA LEU A 93 -8.28 7.93 -2.56
C LEU A 93 -9.57 8.20 -1.78
N GLN A 94 -9.79 7.46 -0.68
CA GLN A 94 -11.07 7.44 0.04
C GLN A 94 -12.25 7.22 -0.91
N VAL A 95 -12.04 6.41 -1.94
CA VAL A 95 -13.06 6.13 -2.95
C VAL A 95 -13.80 4.87 -2.52
N GLU A 96 -15.02 5.06 -2.06
CA GLU A 96 -16.05 4.03 -2.03
C GLU A 96 -17.09 4.40 -3.07
N GLY A 97 -17.16 3.63 -4.16
CA GLY A 97 -18.04 3.99 -5.25
C GLY A 97 -18.18 2.92 -6.31
N VAL A 98 -19.05 3.23 -7.28
CA VAL A 98 -19.19 2.44 -8.49
C VAL A 98 -18.20 2.97 -9.51
N ALA A 99 -17.17 2.19 -9.82
CA ALA A 99 -16.24 2.49 -10.87
C ALA A 99 -16.83 2.06 -12.21
N THR A 100 -16.83 2.96 -13.19
CA THR A 100 -17.12 2.58 -14.57
C THR A 100 -15.82 2.16 -15.24
N ILE A 101 -15.75 0.93 -15.74
CA ILE A 101 -14.62 0.47 -16.55
C ILE A 101 -14.76 1.10 -17.93
N THR A 102 -13.93 2.09 -18.23
CA THR A 102 -14.02 2.86 -19.49
C THR A 102 -13.30 2.17 -20.63
N ALA A 103 -12.18 1.50 -20.35
CA ALA A 103 -11.42 0.73 -21.33
C ALA A 103 -10.61 -0.39 -20.67
N ILE A 104 -10.30 -1.42 -21.47
CA ILE A 104 -9.29 -2.43 -21.17
C ILE A 104 -8.40 -2.51 -22.40
N ASP A 105 -7.16 -2.03 -22.27
CA ASP A 105 -6.17 -2.00 -23.34
C ASP A 105 -5.04 -2.99 -23.04
N ALA A 106 -4.22 -3.30 -24.06
CA ALA A 106 -2.97 -4.03 -23.85
C ALA A 106 -2.07 -3.31 -22.84
N CYS A 107 -1.26 -4.08 -22.11
CA CYS A 107 -0.22 -3.48 -21.25
C CYS A 107 0.72 -2.60 -22.11
N PRO A 108 1.01 -1.36 -21.69
CA PRO A 108 2.03 -0.55 -22.34
C PRO A 108 3.42 -1.19 -22.14
N ALA A 109 4.39 -0.73 -22.93
CA ALA A 109 5.79 -1.12 -22.75
C ALA A 109 6.27 -0.77 -21.34
N LEU A 110 6.89 -1.74 -20.67
CA LEU A 110 7.44 -1.59 -19.33
C LEU A 110 8.90 -1.15 -19.44
N SER A 111 9.28 -0.18 -18.61
CA SER A 111 10.68 0.24 -18.55
C SER A 111 11.54 -0.84 -17.89
N SER A 112 12.73 -1.05 -18.43
CA SER A 112 13.78 -1.82 -17.78
C SER A 112 14.57 -0.92 -16.81
N GLY A 113 15.22 -1.50 -15.80
CA GLY A 113 16.03 -0.77 -14.84
C GLY A 113 15.81 -1.19 -13.41
N GLU A 114 16.42 -0.46 -12.48
CA GLU A 114 16.28 -0.67 -11.04
C GLU A 114 14.94 -0.13 -10.51
N GLY A 115 14.40 -0.78 -9.49
CA GLY A 115 13.21 -0.31 -8.80
C GLY A 115 11.92 -0.99 -9.24
N SER A 116 10.82 -0.52 -8.65
CA SER A 116 9.50 -1.07 -8.83
C SER A 116 8.74 -0.36 -9.95
N ALA A 117 7.88 -1.09 -10.66
CA ALA A 117 7.11 -0.51 -11.75
C ALA A 117 5.95 0.37 -11.24
N VAL A 118 5.65 1.45 -11.95
CA VAL A 118 4.41 2.22 -11.76
C VAL A 118 3.25 1.40 -12.32
N THR A 119 2.36 0.91 -11.47
CA THR A 119 1.22 0.07 -11.83
C THR A 119 -0.10 0.80 -11.76
N GLY A 120 -0.12 2.05 -11.31
CA GLY A 120 -1.34 2.84 -11.28
C GLY A 120 -1.05 4.33 -11.41
N ARG A 121 -2.00 5.05 -11.99
CA ARG A 121 -2.06 6.50 -12.06
C ARG A 121 -3.45 6.92 -11.67
N PHE A 122 -3.56 7.99 -10.87
CA PHE A 122 -4.83 8.49 -10.38
C PHE A 122 -4.91 9.99 -10.53
N VAL A 123 -6.08 10.46 -10.93
CA VAL A 123 -6.42 11.88 -11.05
C VAL A 123 -7.69 12.09 -10.24
N THR A 124 -7.56 12.69 -9.05
CA THR A 124 -8.73 13.21 -8.35
C THR A 124 -9.02 14.58 -8.93
N ARG A 125 -10.10 14.69 -9.71
CA ARG A 125 -10.39 15.90 -10.50
C ARG A 125 -10.53 17.16 -9.65
N ARG A 126 -10.93 17.00 -8.39
CA ARG A 126 -11.16 18.10 -7.46
C ARG A 126 -11.07 17.61 -6.02
N VAL A 127 -10.24 18.28 -5.25
CA VAL A 127 -10.32 18.38 -3.79
C VAL A 127 -10.56 19.83 -3.40
N ASP A 128 -11.22 20.05 -2.27
CA ASP A 128 -11.57 21.37 -1.77
C ASP A 128 -10.58 21.91 -0.73
N GLU A 129 -9.75 21.02 -0.19
CA GLU A 129 -8.78 21.33 0.84
C GLU A 129 -7.45 20.64 0.53
N ILE A 130 -6.36 21.38 0.64
CA ILE A 130 -4.99 20.88 0.47
C ILE A 130 -4.12 21.41 1.62
N ALA A 131 -3.11 20.63 1.99
CA ALA A 131 -2.03 21.10 2.84
C ALA A 131 -0.88 21.61 1.96
N ARG A 132 -0.24 22.68 2.41
CA ARG A 132 0.99 23.24 1.84
C ARG A 132 2.04 23.33 2.93
N ILE A 133 3.20 22.73 2.69
CA ILE A 133 4.39 22.90 3.52
C ILE A 133 5.48 23.63 2.73
N GLU A 134 6.28 24.40 3.45
CA GLU A 134 7.60 24.82 2.99
C GLU A 134 8.64 24.00 3.76
N VAL A 135 9.68 23.56 3.05
CA VAL A 135 10.74 22.72 3.59
C VAL A 135 12.11 23.28 3.26
N LEU A 136 13.01 23.24 4.24
CA LEU A 136 14.41 23.62 4.11
C LEU A 136 15.26 22.35 4.03
N GLY A 137 15.86 22.10 2.86
CA GLY A 137 16.82 21.01 2.67
C GLY A 137 18.19 21.31 3.26
N ALA A 138 18.98 20.27 3.54
CA ALA A 138 20.33 20.39 4.10
C ALA A 138 21.30 21.30 3.31
N GLY A 139 21.08 21.46 2.00
CA GLY A 139 21.84 22.37 1.13
C GLY A 139 21.39 23.83 1.16
N GLY A 140 20.43 24.19 2.01
CA GLY A 140 19.85 25.55 2.08
C GLY A 140 18.76 25.82 1.04
N GLN A 141 18.42 24.84 0.20
CA GLN A 141 17.30 24.93 -0.74
C GLN A 141 15.97 24.95 0.01
N ILE A 142 15.09 25.88 -0.37
CA ILE A 142 13.70 25.93 0.09
C ILE A 142 12.80 25.46 -1.05
N GLU A 143 11.88 24.56 -0.72
CA GLU A 143 10.87 24.05 -1.64
C GLU A 143 9.51 24.08 -0.96
N ALA A 144 8.45 24.27 -1.75
CA ALA A 144 7.09 24.13 -1.27
C ALA A 144 6.43 22.89 -1.89
N ILE A 145 5.78 22.10 -1.03
CA ILE A 145 5.05 20.90 -1.43
C ILE A 145 3.58 21.09 -1.08
N GLU A 146 2.72 20.72 -2.02
CA GLU A 146 1.27 20.74 -1.85
C GLU A 146 0.68 19.36 -2.13
N GLY A 147 -0.32 18.98 -1.34
CA GLY A 147 -0.97 17.69 -1.47
C GLY A 147 -2.25 17.62 -0.65
N THR A 148 -2.93 16.48 -0.71
CA THR A 148 -4.08 16.25 0.17
C THR A 148 -3.62 16.22 1.63
N THR A 149 -4.46 16.67 2.55
CA THR A 149 -4.14 16.73 3.98
C THR A 149 -3.84 15.34 4.57
N ILE A 150 -4.34 14.29 3.94
CA ILE A 150 -4.19 12.91 4.37
C ILE A 150 -2.97 12.20 3.75
N HIS A 151 -2.29 12.82 2.77
CA HIS A 151 -1.24 12.12 2.03
C HIS A 151 -0.05 11.83 2.95
N PRO A 152 0.43 10.58 3.07
CA PRO A 152 1.46 10.24 4.04
C PRO A 152 2.87 10.61 3.54
N ILE A 153 3.63 11.29 4.40
CA ILE A 153 5.04 11.60 4.21
C ILE A 153 5.88 10.95 5.31
N TRP A 154 7.12 10.54 5.01
CA TRP A 154 7.97 9.92 6.01
C TRP A 154 8.59 10.95 6.96
N SER A 155 8.19 10.91 8.22
CA SER A 155 8.79 11.71 9.30
C SER A 155 9.94 10.95 9.96
N LEU A 156 11.12 11.57 9.99
CA LEU A 156 12.29 11.05 10.70
C LEU A 156 12.13 11.19 12.22
N ASP A 157 11.42 12.22 12.68
CA ASP A 157 11.20 12.46 14.12
C ASP A 157 10.21 11.46 14.71
N ARG A 158 9.15 11.13 13.96
CA ARG A 158 8.13 10.15 14.39
C ARG A 158 8.46 8.72 13.97
N ASN A 159 9.42 8.56 13.04
CA ASN A 159 9.78 7.27 12.45
C ASN A 159 8.56 6.52 11.89
N ASP A 160 7.66 7.28 11.26
CA ASP A 160 6.38 6.78 10.74
C ASP A 160 5.88 7.67 9.57
N TRP A 161 4.88 7.15 8.86
CA TRP A 161 4.09 7.89 7.88
C TRP A 161 3.18 8.88 8.60
N VAL A 162 3.34 10.16 8.30
CA VAL A 162 2.54 11.25 8.89
C VAL A 162 1.70 11.90 7.80
N PRO A 163 0.38 12.09 7.99
CA PRO A 163 -0.44 12.86 7.08
C PRO A 163 0.12 14.27 6.87
N LEU A 164 0.17 14.74 5.63
CA LEU A 164 0.72 16.05 5.27
C LEU A 164 0.11 17.21 6.09
N GLY A 165 -1.20 17.12 6.40
CA GLY A 165 -1.93 18.11 7.19
C GLY A 165 -1.69 18.04 8.70
N GLU A 166 -0.97 17.02 9.18
CA GLU A 166 -0.63 16.81 10.60
C GLU A 166 0.85 17.06 10.90
N LEU A 167 1.62 17.47 9.90
CA LEU A 167 3.02 17.85 10.07
C LEU A 167 3.16 19.10 10.94
N GLN A 168 4.23 19.13 11.71
CA GLN A 168 4.56 20.25 12.59
C GLN A 168 5.75 21.04 12.03
N GLU A 169 5.75 22.35 12.24
CA GLU A 169 6.93 23.17 11.98
C GLU A 169 8.11 22.68 12.85
N GLY A 170 9.28 22.58 12.25
CA GLY A 170 10.48 21.98 12.85
C GLY A 170 10.61 20.47 12.61
N GLU A 171 9.58 19.80 12.10
CA GLU A 171 9.61 18.35 11.86
C GLU A 171 10.56 17.99 10.71
N GLN A 172 11.39 16.96 10.94
CA GLN A 172 12.36 16.48 9.95
C GLN A 172 11.75 15.38 9.08
N LEU A 173 11.78 15.60 7.77
CA LEU A 173 11.29 14.69 6.75
C LEU A 173 12.44 14.01 6.01
N GLN A 174 12.23 12.79 5.55
CA GLN A 174 13.23 12.11 4.73
C GLN A 174 13.26 12.68 3.31
N GLY A 175 14.30 13.47 3.01
CA GLY A 175 14.65 13.89 1.65
C GLY A 175 15.73 13.00 1.04
N GLN A 176 15.91 13.11 -0.27
CA GLN A 176 16.87 12.30 -1.02
C GLN A 176 18.33 12.58 -0.64
N SER A 177 18.66 13.84 -0.38
CA SER A 177 20.03 14.27 -0.01
C SER A 177 20.24 14.41 1.51
N GLY A 178 19.29 13.92 2.30
CA GLY A 178 19.27 14.05 3.75
C GLY A 178 17.97 14.66 4.27
N PRO A 179 17.89 14.96 5.57
CA PRO A 179 16.70 15.54 6.18
C PRO A 179 16.31 16.88 5.55
N ALA A 180 15.00 17.10 5.42
CA ALA A 180 14.40 18.39 5.10
C ALA A 180 13.49 18.82 6.25
N ILE A 181 13.61 20.07 6.70
CA ILE A 181 12.90 20.59 7.88
C ILE A 181 11.67 21.36 7.43
N VAL A 182 10.49 21.03 7.96
CA VAL A 182 9.27 21.82 7.73
C VAL A 182 9.44 23.20 8.37
N THR A 183 9.41 24.26 7.57
CA THR A 183 9.53 25.65 8.06
C THR A 183 8.18 26.32 8.22
N THR A 184 7.21 25.93 7.40
CA THR A 184 5.87 26.52 7.36
C THR A 184 4.86 25.41 7.07
N HIS A 185 3.71 25.42 7.74
CA HIS A 185 2.58 24.55 7.41
C HIS A 185 1.27 25.34 7.33
N THR A 186 0.53 25.18 6.22
CA THR A 186 -0.72 25.89 5.98
C THR A 186 -1.76 25.01 5.31
N ILE A 187 -3.03 25.27 5.60
CA ILE A 187 -4.17 24.63 4.94
C ILE A 187 -4.83 25.63 4.00
N HIS A 188 -5.00 25.25 2.74
CA HIS A 188 -5.69 26.06 1.74
C HIS A 188 -7.01 25.42 1.34
N ARG A 189 -8.08 26.24 1.33
CA ARG A 189 -9.40 25.83 0.84
C ARG A 189 -9.61 26.36 -0.57
N ARG A 190 -9.21 25.56 -1.55
CA ARG A 190 -9.35 25.88 -2.97
C ARG A 190 -9.54 24.61 -3.80
N ALA A 191 -10.43 24.69 -4.78
CA ALA A 191 -10.69 23.61 -5.71
C ALA A 191 -9.43 23.33 -6.55
N THR A 192 -8.81 22.17 -6.34
CA THR A 192 -7.54 21.79 -7.00
C THR A 192 -7.61 20.34 -7.45
N PRO A 193 -7.17 19.98 -8.67
CA PRO A 193 -6.94 18.58 -9.03
C PRO A 193 -5.68 18.07 -8.32
N VAL A 194 -5.67 16.80 -7.93
CA VAL A 194 -4.50 16.15 -7.34
C VAL A 194 -4.21 14.84 -8.04
N TYR A 195 -2.93 14.50 -8.11
CA TYR A 195 -2.42 13.36 -8.85
C TYR A 195 -1.73 12.39 -7.90
N ASN A 196 -1.77 11.12 -8.24
CA ASN A 196 -1.08 10.09 -7.48
C ASN A 196 -0.65 8.94 -8.41
N ILE A 197 0.32 8.15 -7.96
CA ILE A 197 0.78 6.94 -8.63
C ILE A 197 0.79 5.76 -7.67
N GLU A 198 0.61 4.57 -8.21
CA GLU A 198 0.82 3.30 -7.47
C GLU A 198 2.14 2.69 -7.93
N VAL A 199 3.03 2.43 -6.99
CA VAL A 199 4.31 1.73 -7.23
C VAL A 199 4.19 0.30 -6.76
N HIS A 200 4.49 -0.67 -7.64
CA HIS A 200 4.39 -2.11 -7.37
C HIS A 200 5.24 -2.54 -6.17
N GLY A 201 4.61 -3.22 -5.21
CA GLY A 201 5.25 -3.78 -4.02
C GLY A 201 5.70 -2.76 -2.98
N GLU A 202 6.56 -1.81 -3.35
CA GLU A 202 7.19 -0.87 -2.42
C GLU A 202 6.23 0.20 -1.89
N HIS A 203 5.28 0.61 -2.72
CA HIS A 203 4.28 1.61 -2.38
C HIS A 203 4.84 2.96 -1.90
N VAL A 204 6.01 3.33 -2.40
CA VAL A 204 6.66 4.60 -2.06
C VAL A 204 7.30 5.23 -3.29
N TYR A 205 7.35 6.55 -3.28
CA TYR A 205 8.05 7.34 -4.29
C TYR A 205 8.56 8.65 -3.68
N GLN A 206 9.29 9.43 -4.47
CA GLN A 206 9.83 10.72 -4.04
C GLN A 206 9.17 11.86 -4.79
N VAL A 207 8.85 12.95 -4.08
CA VAL A 207 8.27 14.17 -4.65
C VAL A 207 9.18 15.38 -4.45
N GLY A 208 9.10 16.31 -5.38
CA GLY A 208 9.84 17.56 -5.32
C GLY A 208 11.35 17.45 -5.64
N GLU A 209 11.98 18.61 -5.69
CA GLU A 209 13.41 18.82 -5.87
C GLU A 209 14.24 18.43 -4.64
N LEU A 210 13.65 18.33 -3.45
CA LEU A 210 14.31 17.72 -2.29
C LEU A 210 14.13 16.20 -2.23
N GLY A 211 13.23 15.64 -3.04
CA GLY A 211 12.96 14.21 -3.13
C GLY A 211 12.40 13.66 -1.82
N LEU A 212 11.36 14.31 -1.28
CA LEU A 212 10.70 13.90 -0.05
C LEU A 212 10.04 12.55 -0.25
N LEU A 213 10.26 11.62 0.68
CA LEU A 213 9.70 10.28 0.63
C LEU A 213 8.22 10.31 1.01
N VAL A 214 7.38 9.90 0.08
CA VAL A 214 5.93 9.75 0.28
C VAL A 214 5.50 8.31 0.06
N HIS A 215 4.37 7.95 0.66
CA HIS A 215 3.78 6.63 0.55
C HIS A 215 2.51 6.70 -0.29
N ASN A 216 2.32 5.72 -1.17
CA ASN A 216 1.02 5.47 -1.77
C ASN A 216 0.31 4.36 -1.00
N ALA A 217 -0.83 4.63 -0.35
CA ALA A 217 -1.49 3.59 0.45
C ALA A 217 -1.82 2.35 -0.43
N CYS A 218 -1.50 1.17 0.11
CA CYS A 218 -1.37 -0.09 -0.61
C CYS A 218 -2.63 -0.46 -1.47
N PRO A 219 -2.46 -0.87 -2.74
CA PRO A 219 -3.50 -1.33 -3.66
C PRO A 219 -4.08 -2.71 -3.34
N THR A 220 -3.70 -3.34 -2.22
CA THR A 220 -4.48 -4.46 -1.65
C THR A 220 -5.94 -4.07 -1.37
N GLN A 221 -6.30 -2.79 -1.48
CA GLN A 221 -7.67 -2.32 -1.39
C GLN A 221 -8.38 -2.00 -2.70
N LEU A 222 -7.78 -2.24 -3.88
CA LEU A 222 -8.55 -2.38 -5.14
C LEU A 222 -9.30 -3.70 -5.13
N SER A 223 -10.37 -3.73 -4.34
CA SER A 223 -11.29 -4.84 -4.24
C SER A 223 -12.51 -4.56 -5.10
N VAL A 224 -12.86 -5.51 -5.98
CA VAL A 224 -14.20 -5.56 -6.54
C VAL A 224 -15.15 -5.90 -5.39
N ILE A 225 -15.97 -4.94 -5.01
CA ILE A 225 -17.08 -5.14 -4.09
C ILE A 225 -18.09 -6.02 -4.82
N ARG A 226 -17.94 -7.34 -4.70
CA ARG A 226 -18.98 -8.27 -5.15
C ARG A 226 -20.22 -8.02 -4.29
N ALA A 227 -21.40 -8.15 -4.89
CA ALA A 227 -22.63 -8.28 -4.13
C ALA A 227 -22.46 -9.47 -3.15
N ALA A 228 -22.14 -9.13 -1.90
CA ALA A 228 -22.08 -9.97 -0.72
C ALA A 228 -21.53 -11.41 -0.90
N THR A 229 -20.23 -11.59 -0.67
CA THR A 229 -19.86 -12.52 0.40
C THR A 229 -19.65 -11.67 1.65
N HIS A 230 -20.65 -11.62 2.53
CA HIS A 230 -20.49 -11.04 3.87
C HIS A 230 -19.26 -11.72 4.51
N GLY A 231 -18.15 -10.99 4.63
CA GLY A 231 -16.88 -11.61 4.98
C GLY A 231 -15.69 -10.73 4.72
N ALA A 232 -15.30 -10.48 3.46
CA ALA A 232 -13.93 -10.02 3.14
C ALA A 232 -13.54 -8.66 3.78
N THR A 233 -14.32 -7.59 3.60
CA THR A 233 -13.97 -6.27 4.16
C THR A 233 -14.05 -6.22 5.69
N ALA A 234 -15.09 -6.84 6.27
CA ALA A 234 -15.24 -6.96 7.72
C ALA A 234 -14.15 -7.86 8.33
N HIS A 235 -13.79 -8.95 7.65
CA HIS A 235 -12.72 -9.88 8.01
C HIS A 235 -11.38 -9.17 8.02
N THR A 236 -11.02 -8.47 6.94
CA THR A 236 -9.77 -7.69 6.86
C THR A 236 -9.73 -6.57 7.90
N TYR A 237 -10.81 -5.80 8.08
CA TYR A 237 -10.87 -4.74 9.09
C TYR A 237 -10.70 -5.31 10.50
N LYS A 238 -11.43 -6.38 10.82
CA LYS A 238 -11.34 -7.04 12.12
C LYS A 238 -9.93 -7.60 12.34
N MET A 239 -9.32 -8.19 11.32
CA MET A 239 -7.95 -8.71 11.34
C MET A 239 -6.94 -7.62 11.66
N LYS A 240 -6.95 -6.52 10.89
CA LYS A 240 -6.08 -5.36 11.11
C LYS A 240 -6.31 -4.77 12.52
N SER A 241 -7.57 -4.64 12.95
CA SER A 241 -7.93 -4.12 14.28
C SER A 241 -7.35 -4.97 15.42
N ILE A 242 -7.48 -6.30 15.35
CA ILE A 242 -6.94 -7.21 16.37
C ILE A 242 -5.41 -7.21 16.34
N ALA A 243 -4.80 -7.25 15.15
CA ALA A 243 -3.35 -7.18 15.01
C ALA A 243 -2.79 -5.90 15.65
N ASN A 244 -3.42 -4.75 15.39
CA ASN A 244 -3.03 -3.47 15.99
C ASN A 244 -3.20 -3.46 17.51
N GLN A 245 -4.27 -4.06 18.04
CA GLN A 245 -4.46 -4.21 19.49
C GLN A 245 -3.37 -5.07 20.13
N LEU A 246 -2.95 -6.16 19.47
CA LEU A 246 -1.88 -7.02 19.95
C LEU A 246 -0.52 -6.30 19.93
N VAL A 247 -0.24 -5.52 18.90
CA VAL A 247 0.97 -4.68 18.82
C VAL A 247 0.95 -3.59 19.90
N ALA A 248 -0.18 -2.90 20.08
CA ALA A 248 -0.35 -1.90 21.14
C ALA A 248 -0.23 -2.49 22.55
N ALA A 249 -0.58 -3.77 22.73
CA ALA A 249 -0.37 -4.52 23.95
C ALA A 249 1.10 -5.00 24.13
N GLY A 250 2.03 -4.58 23.27
CA GLY A 250 3.46 -4.86 23.36
C GLY A 250 3.92 -6.13 22.64
N ASN A 251 3.09 -6.75 21.79
CA ASN A 251 3.51 -7.92 21.05
C ASN A 251 4.26 -7.54 19.76
N THR A 252 5.57 -7.80 19.71
CA THR A 252 6.43 -7.44 18.57
C THR A 252 6.54 -8.53 17.49
N THR A 253 5.83 -9.65 17.66
CA THR A 253 5.95 -10.84 16.79
C THR A 253 4.70 -11.12 15.98
N VAL A 254 3.75 -10.16 15.97
CA VAL A 254 2.49 -10.28 15.24
C VAL A 254 2.75 -10.34 13.74
N ARG A 255 2.14 -11.33 13.07
CA ARG A 255 2.17 -11.48 11.61
C ARG A 255 0.76 -11.78 11.13
N THR A 256 0.35 -11.20 10.00
CA THR A 256 -0.99 -11.39 9.43
C THR A 256 -0.91 -11.95 8.02
N ASN A 257 -1.76 -12.92 7.66
CA ASN A 257 -1.81 -13.53 6.31
C ASN A 257 -0.46 -14.03 5.74
N GLN A 258 0.50 -14.30 6.62
CA GLN A 258 1.85 -14.72 6.25
C GLN A 258 2.09 -16.18 6.61
N ALA A 259 3.11 -16.77 5.98
CA ALA A 259 3.54 -18.13 6.26
C ALA A 259 3.78 -18.35 7.76
N LEU A 260 3.44 -19.54 8.24
CA LEU A 260 3.61 -19.93 9.63
C LEU A 260 5.09 -19.92 10.01
N VAL A 261 5.43 -19.18 11.06
CA VAL A 261 6.80 -18.96 11.53
C VAL A 261 6.93 -19.32 13.00
N LEU A 262 8.04 -19.97 13.36
CA LEU A 262 8.47 -20.21 14.74
C LEU A 262 9.92 -19.75 14.88
N ALA A 263 10.20 -18.92 15.90
CA ALA A 263 11.53 -18.39 16.18
C ALA A 263 12.25 -17.77 14.95
N GLY A 264 11.48 -17.08 14.09
CA GLY A 264 12.00 -16.44 12.87
C GLY A 264 12.18 -17.37 11.67
N GLN A 265 11.92 -18.67 11.79
CA GLN A 265 11.99 -19.62 10.69
C GLN A 265 10.60 -20.01 10.17
N LYS A 266 10.45 -20.03 8.84
CA LYS A 266 9.24 -20.51 8.18
C LYS A 266 9.14 -22.03 8.34
N ILE A 267 8.06 -22.50 8.97
CA ILE A 267 7.82 -23.93 9.23
C ILE A 267 6.78 -24.53 8.28
N SER A 268 5.94 -23.71 7.66
CA SER A 268 4.93 -24.17 6.70
C SER A 268 4.48 -23.04 5.75
N ASN A 269 3.91 -23.42 4.61
CA ASN A 269 3.22 -22.49 3.71
C ASN A 269 1.82 -22.10 4.19
N LEU A 270 1.31 -22.69 5.28
CA LEU A 270 0.04 -22.29 5.86
C LEU A 270 0.09 -20.83 6.30
N ARG A 271 -0.99 -20.10 5.99
CA ARG A 271 -1.14 -18.68 6.27
C ARG A 271 -2.32 -18.48 7.23
N PRO A 272 -2.11 -18.48 8.55
CA PRO A 272 -3.15 -18.06 9.49
C PRO A 272 -3.46 -16.58 9.32
N ASP A 273 -4.68 -16.17 9.67
CA ASP A 273 -5.08 -14.75 9.61
C ASP A 273 -4.18 -13.90 10.51
N ILE A 274 -3.91 -14.36 11.74
CA ILE A 274 -2.98 -13.73 12.68
C ILE A 274 -2.16 -14.81 13.41
N GLN A 275 -0.85 -14.59 13.57
CA GLN A 275 0.02 -15.37 14.45
C GLN A 275 0.91 -14.43 15.29
N TRP A 276 1.25 -14.84 16.52
CA TRP A 276 2.22 -14.16 17.37
C TRP A 276 2.84 -15.10 18.40
N ILE A 277 3.87 -14.64 19.11
CA ILE A 277 4.52 -15.36 20.21
C ILE A 277 4.01 -14.84 21.54
N GLN A 278 3.54 -15.74 22.40
CA GLN A 278 3.15 -15.46 23.78
C GLN A 278 3.65 -16.57 24.68
N GLY A 279 4.40 -16.21 25.73
CA GLY A 279 4.97 -17.20 26.67
C GLY A 279 5.86 -18.25 25.99
N GLY A 280 6.58 -17.88 24.92
CA GLY A 280 7.43 -18.78 24.15
C GLY A 280 6.70 -19.72 23.18
N LYS A 281 5.39 -19.57 23.00
CA LYS A 281 4.56 -20.39 22.12
C LYS A 281 3.91 -19.57 21.01
N VAL A 282 3.64 -20.20 19.86
CA VAL A 282 2.91 -19.60 18.74
C VAL A 282 1.42 -19.65 19.02
N VAL A 283 0.80 -18.48 19.13
CA VAL A 283 -0.64 -18.33 19.22
C VAL A 283 -1.18 -17.94 17.85
N ILE A 284 -2.32 -18.54 17.47
CA ILE A 284 -2.97 -18.33 16.19
C ILE A 284 -4.37 -17.79 16.45
N ALA A 285 -4.76 -16.74 15.72
CA ALA A 285 -6.15 -16.28 15.65
C ALA A 285 -6.65 -16.32 14.21
N GLU A 286 -7.86 -16.85 14.04
CA GLU A 286 -8.55 -16.97 12.75
C GLU A 286 -9.91 -16.30 12.85
N ILE A 287 -10.21 -15.46 11.86
CA ILE A 287 -11.41 -14.66 11.78
C ILE A 287 -12.39 -15.36 10.84
N THR A 288 -13.61 -15.57 11.31
CA THR A 288 -14.61 -16.36 10.57
C THR A 288 -15.88 -15.58 10.35
N SER A 289 -16.40 -15.67 9.12
CA SER A 289 -17.73 -15.17 8.74
C SER A 289 -18.80 -16.26 8.71
N LEU A 290 -18.41 -17.53 8.92
CA LEU A 290 -19.30 -18.68 8.89
C LEU A 290 -19.73 -19.05 10.31
N LYS A 291 -21.05 -19.16 10.55
CA LYS A 291 -21.62 -19.69 11.80
C LYS A 291 -22.25 -21.06 11.54
N GLY A 292 -22.00 -22.02 12.45
CA GLY A 292 -22.62 -23.36 12.43
C GLY A 292 -21.67 -24.52 12.09
N ALA A 293 -22.21 -25.73 12.02
CA ALA A 293 -21.45 -26.99 11.99
C ALA A 293 -20.41 -27.11 10.86
N ALA A 294 -20.65 -26.52 9.69
CA ALA A 294 -19.69 -26.56 8.58
C ALA A 294 -18.42 -25.72 8.86
N ALA A 295 -18.57 -24.58 9.55
CA ALA A 295 -17.45 -23.76 9.99
C ALA A 295 -16.60 -24.51 11.03
N ASP A 296 -17.28 -25.18 11.95
CA ASP A 296 -16.61 -25.95 13.01
C ASP A 296 -15.76 -27.08 12.43
N VAL A 297 -16.24 -27.81 11.42
CA VAL A 297 -15.48 -28.87 10.76
C VAL A 297 -14.22 -28.33 10.07
N TYR A 298 -14.32 -27.23 9.32
CA TYR A 298 -13.18 -26.61 8.64
C TYR A 298 -12.10 -26.15 9.63
N HIS A 299 -12.50 -25.42 10.67
CA HIS A 299 -11.56 -24.88 11.64
C HIS A 299 -10.98 -25.96 12.56
N LEU A 300 -11.72 -27.03 12.88
CA LEU A 300 -11.16 -28.17 13.63
C LEU A 300 -10.05 -28.88 12.84
N ALA A 301 -10.27 -29.15 11.56
CA ALA A 301 -9.25 -29.76 10.70
C ALA A 301 -8.01 -28.86 10.55
N ARG A 302 -8.23 -27.56 10.42
CA ARG A 302 -7.16 -26.57 10.29
C ARG A 302 -6.38 -26.38 11.60
N GLU A 303 -7.07 -26.30 12.73
CA GLU A 303 -6.46 -26.26 14.06
C GLU A 303 -5.60 -27.50 14.32
N GLN A 304 -6.12 -28.70 14.02
CA GLN A 304 -5.35 -29.94 14.16
C GLN A 304 -4.08 -29.93 13.31
N THR A 305 -4.16 -29.39 12.09
CA THR A 305 -2.99 -29.23 11.22
C THR A 305 -1.94 -28.32 11.85
N MET A 306 -2.35 -27.17 12.41
CA MET A 306 -1.44 -26.26 13.10
C MET A 306 -0.84 -26.88 14.36
N ARG A 307 -1.63 -27.62 15.15
CA ARG A 307 -1.15 -28.36 16.33
C ARG A 307 -0.12 -29.42 15.95
N ASN A 308 -0.34 -30.15 14.87
CA ASN A 308 0.60 -31.16 14.39
C ASN A 308 1.92 -30.53 13.92
N LEU A 309 1.86 -29.38 13.25
CA LEU A 309 3.05 -28.66 12.76
C LEU A 309 3.86 -28.03 13.88
N LEU A 310 3.20 -27.40 14.86
CA LEU A 310 3.85 -26.66 15.93
C LEU A 310 4.19 -27.54 17.14
N GLY A 311 3.50 -28.66 17.33
CA GLY A 311 3.68 -29.55 18.47
C GLY A 311 3.64 -28.81 19.81
N ASN A 312 4.69 -28.98 20.62
CA ASN A 312 4.80 -28.33 21.93
C ASN A 312 4.90 -26.80 21.86
N ALA A 313 5.24 -26.24 20.70
CA ALA A 313 5.27 -24.79 20.48
C ALA A 313 3.87 -24.21 20.19
N PHE A 314 2.82 -25.04 20.05
CA PHE A 314 1.46 -24.56 19.87
C PHE A 314 0.92 -23.95 21.17
N GLY A 315 0.61 -22.66 21.14
CA GLY A 315 0.12 -21.88 22.28
C GLY A 315 -1.39 -21.95 22.42
N SER A 316 -2.12 -21.50 21.41
CA SER A 316 -3.59 -21.50 21.39
C SER A 316 -4.14 -21.30 19.97
N TYR A 317 -5.38 -21.75 19.75
CA TYR A 317 -6.18 -21.43 18.56
C TYR A 317 -7.37 -20.57 19.00
N ILE A 318 -7.43 -19.34 18.51
CA ILE A 318 -8.46 -18.37 18.86
C ILE A 318 -9.36 -18.16 17.65
N ARG A 319 -10.66 -18.39 17.82
CA ARG A 319 -11.66 -18.13 16.78
C ARG A 319 -12.36 -16.81 17.06
N MET A 320 -12.38 -15.94 16.08
CA MET A 320 -12.98 -14.62 16.21
C MET A 320 -14.08 -14.47 15.17
N TYR A 321 -15.30 -14.20 15.60
CA TYR A 321 -16.43 -14.02 14.69
C TYR A 321 -16.51 -12.56 14.25
N VAL A 322 -16.67 -12.35 12.94
CA VAL A 322 -17.06 -11.06 12.35
C VAL A 322 -18.56 -10.96 12.14
#